data_AF-W2QA89-F1
#
_entry.id   AF-W2QA89-F1
#
_cell.length_a   1.000
_cell.length_b   1.000
_cell.length_c   1.000
_cell.angle_alpha   90.00
_cell.angle_beta   90.00
_cell.angle_gamma   90.00
#
_symmetry.space_group_name_H-M   'P 1'
#
loop_
_entity.id
_entity.type
_entity.pdbx_description
1 polymer ?
#
loop_
_entity_poly.entity_id
_entity_poly.type
_entity_poly.pdbx_seq_one_letter_code
_entity_poly.pdbx_strand_id
1 'polypeptide(L)'
;MPRRTVLQGVALLFAIAAYGASVIEAAATHTYLDEDIQLSEVYGGPHGDAFSDMSSIKLGQTLSSITVRGAARIDAVSTHVATPVEATWDHGGRGGTATTLVLDTDEYINSMEIHWGKKKSHIRVFYLKFTTSDAR
;
A
#
# COMPACT_ATOMS: atom_id res chain seq x y z
N MET A 1 0.40 -34.38 -1.96
CA MET A 1 -0.48 -33.20 -1.81
C MET A 1 0.40 -31.95 -1.84
N PRO A 2 0.34 -31.11 -2.88
CA PRO A 2 1.18 -29.92 -2.92
C PRO A 2 0.59 -28.87 -1.98
N ARG A 3 1.32 -28.52 -0.92
CA ARG A 3 0.97 -27.42 -0.03
C ARG A 3 1.24 -26.12 -0.78
N ARG A 4 0.18 -25.39 -1.11
CA ARG A 4 0.26 -24.04 -1.67
C ARG A 4 0.77 -23.10 -0.57
N THR A 5 2.04 -22.73 -0.64
CA THR A 5 2.64 -21.66 0.15
C THR A 5 2.10 -20.34 -0.39
N VAL A 6 1.33 -19.60 0.40
CA VAL A 6 0.83 -18.28 0.02
C VAL A 6 1.69 -17.22 0.70
N LEU A 7 2.39 -16.45 -0.14
CA LEU A 7 3.16 -15.25 0.16
C LEU A 7 2.21 -14.21 0.79
N GLN A 8 2.52 -13.69 1.97
CA GLN A 8 1.77 -12.55 2.54
C GLN A 8 2.57 -11.28 2.35
N GLY A 9 1.87 -10.16 2.17
CA GLY A 9 2.35 -8.90 1.60
C GLY A 9 1.70 -7.63 2.07
N VAL A 10 2.43 -6.74 2.75
CA VAL A 10 2.08 -5.31 2.77
C VAL A 10 2.58 -4.73 1.45
N ALA A 11 1.68 -4.58 0.49
CA ALA A 11 1.94 -3.88 -0.76
C ALA A 11 1.60 -2.40 -0.57
N LEU A 12 2.57 -1.52 -0.78
CA LEU A 12 2.33 -0.08 -0.88
C LEU A 12 2.86 0.38 -2.24
N LEU A 13 1.97 0.94 -3.06
CA LEU A 13 2.26 1.34 -4.43
C LEU A 13 3.05 2.65 -4.51
N PHE A 14 4.04 2.68 -5.40
CA PHE A 14 4.64 3.90 -5.94
C PHE A 14 4.28 3.98 -7.43
N ALA A 15 3.61 5.04 -7.86
CA ALA A 15 3.39 5.31 -9.28
C ALA A 15 4.46 6.28 -9.78
N ILE A 16 5.35 5.82 -10.66
CA ILE A 16 6.25 6.68 -11.45
C ILE A 16 5.85 6.51 -12.91
N ALA A 17 5.30 7.56 -13.53
CA ALA A 17 4.96 7.56 -14.94
C ALA A 17 6.20 7.88 -15.79
N ALA A 18 6.62 6.96 -16.67
CA ALA A 18 7.57 7.22 -17.74
C ALA A 18 6.94 6.86 -19.10
N TYR A 19 6.90 7.83 -20.01
CA TYR A 19 6.22 7.76 -21.30
C TYR A 19 7.15 7.18 -22.38
N GLY A 20 6.69 6.21 -23.17
CA GLY A 20 7.39 5.67 -24.35
C GLY A 20 6.48 4.79 -25.23
N ALA A 21 6.44 5.02 -26.54
CA ALA A 21 5.37 4.61 -27.45
C ALA A 21 5.59 3.31 -28.28
N SER A 22 4.46 2.65 -28.61
CA SER A 22 4.14 1.65 -29.68
C SER A 22 4.80 0.25 -29.57
N VAL A 23 4.12 -0.90 -29.79
CA VAL A 23 3.45 -1.41 -31.03
C VAL A 23 2.31 -2.42 -30.69
N ILE A 24 1.38 -2.67 -31.62
CA ILE A 24 0.12 -3.44 -31.50
C ILE A 24 0.29 -4.92 -31.93
N GLU A 25 -0.24 -5.92 -31.19
CA GLU A 25 -0.94 -7.10 -31.77
C GLU A 25 -1.70 -8.02 -30.76
N ALA A 26 -2.89 -8.45 -31.21
CA ALA A 26 -3.74 -9.61 -30.87
C ALA A 26 -4.34 -9.81 -29.45
N ALA A 27 -5.68 -10.01 -29.46
CA ALA A 27 -6.57 -10.12 -28.31
C ALA A 27 -6.32 -11.34 -27.41
N ALA A 28 -5.62 -11.11 -26.31
CA ALA A 28 -6.02 -11.62 -25.02
C ALA A 28 -6.75 -10.47 -24.30
N THR A 29 -7.80 -10.76 -23.55
CA THR A 29 -8.32 -9.85 -22.52
C THR A 29 -7.25 -9.74 -21.43
N HIS A 30 -6.16 -9.06 -21.75
CA HIS A 30 -5.24 -8.50 -20.78
C HIS A 30 -6.05 -7.44 -20.04
N THR A 31 -6.36 -7.72 -18.78
CA THR A 31 -6.70 -6.66 -17.85
C THR A 31 -5.50 -5.72 -17.82
N TYR A 32 -5.55 -4.65 -18.62
CA TYR A 32 -4.55 -3.58 -18.74
C TYR A 32 -4.29 -2.83 -17.41
N LEU A 33 -4.72 -3.37 -16.27
CA LEU A 33 -4.50 -2.79 -14.95
C LEU A 33 -3.28 -3.38 -14.24
N ASP A 34 -2.84 -4.60 -14.59
CA ASP A 34 -1.81 -5.31 -13.81
C ASP A 34 -0.37 -4.92 -14.22
N GLU A 35 -0.11 -4.65 -15.51
CA GLU A 35 1.23 -4.27 -15.99
C GLU A 35 1.65 -2.85 -15.55
N ASP A 36 0.67 -1.96 -15.34
CA ASP A 36 0.90 -0.56 -14.93
C ASP A 36 0.96 -0.41 -13.39
N ILE A 37 0.67 -1.48 -12.65
CA ILE A 37 0.72 -1.50 -11.18
C ILE A 37 1.96 -2.25 -10.72
N GLN A 38 2.94 -1.50 -10.22
CA GLN A 38 4.12 -2.09 -9.60
C GLN A 38 3.91 -2.30 -8.10
N LEU A 39 3.81 -3.57 -7.67
CA LEU A 39 3.80 -3.93 -6.26
C LEU A 39 5.22 -3.92 -5.68
N SER A 40 5.35 -3.42 -4.45
CA SER A 40 6.59 -3.55 -3.69
C SER A 40 6.84 -5.00 -3.27
N GLU A 41 8.07 -5.28 -2.84
CA GLU A 41 8.31 -6.44 -1.99
C GLU A 41 7.47 -6.35 -0.71
N VAL A 42 7.30 -7.51 -0.07
CA VAL A 42 6.64 -7.60 1.21
C VAL A 42 7.66 -7.48 2.33
N TYR A 43 7.31 -6.64 3.30
CA TYR A 43 7.97 -6.60 4.59
C TYR A 43 7.01 -6.95 5.74
N GLY A 44 7.50 -7.71 6.73
CA GLY A 44 6.71 -8.16 7.88
C GLY A 44 6.86 -9.64 8.20
N GLY A 45 5.78 -10.28 8.66
CA GLY A 45 5.76 -11.73 8.90
C GLY A 45 4.37 -12.34 8.81
N PRO A 46 4.26 -13.66 8.98
CA PRO A 46 3.15 -14.46 8.43
C PRO A 46 1.90 -14.49 9.32
N HIS A 47 1.66 -13.45 10.12
CA HIS A 47 0.58 -13.43 11.10
C HIS A 47 -0.43 -12.35 10.78
N GLY A 48 -1.71 -12.67 10.96
CA GLY A 48 -2.83 -11.80 10.63
C GLY A 48 -3.49 -12.21 9.31
N ASP A 49 -4.47 -11.40 8.90
CA ASP A 49 -5.19 -11.57 7.64
C ASP A 49 -4.49 -10.73 6.56
N ALA A 50 -4.15 -11.37 5.45
CA ALA A 50 -3.59 -10.67 4.30
C ALA A 50 -4.69 -9.85 3.62
N PHE A 51 -4.34 -8.64 3.19
CA PHE A 51 -5.21 -7.73 2.47
C PHE A 51 -4.48 -7.15 1.26
N SER A 52 -5.24 -6.70 0.28
CA SER A 52 -4.74 -5.94 -0.87
C SER A 52 -5.90 -5.13 -1.44
N ASP A 53 -5.66 -3.85 -1.67
CA ASP A 53 -6.64 -2.95 -2.28
C ASP A 53 -6.55 -2.95 -3.81
N MET A 54 -5.72 -3.80 -4.41
CA MET A 54 -5.40 -3.80 -5.84
C MET A 54 -6.63 -3.89 -6.75
N SER A 55 -7.65 -4.67 -6.36
CA SER A 55 -8.90 -4.77 -7.12
C SER A 55 -9.75 -3.48 -7.11
N SER A 56 -9.45 -2.56 -6.20
CA SER A 56 -10.13 -1.26 -6.04
C SER A 56 -9.33 -0.09 -6.65
N ILE A 57 -8.09 -0.33 -7.10
CA ILE A 57 -7.23 0.70 -7.68
C ILE A 57 -7.72 1.11 -9.06
N LYS A 58 -7.74 2.42 -9.30
CA LYS A 58 -7.91 3.03 -10.62
C LYS A 58 -6.67 3.85 -10.95
N LEU A 59 -6.09 3.66 -12.13
CA LEU A 59 -4.94 4.45 -12.57
C LEU A 59 -5.31 5.94 -12.65
N GLY A 60 -4.39 6.80 -12.22
CA GLY A 60 -4.61 8.25 -12.11
C GLY A 60 -5.39 8.70 -10.87
N GLN A 61 -5.73 7.78 -9.95
CA GLN A 61 -6.31 8.15 -8.66
C GLN A 61 -5.32 8.91 -7.78
N THR A 62 -5.83 9.80 -6.94
CA THR A 62 -5.03 10.53 -5.94
C THR A 62 -5.51 10.21 -4.53
N LEU A 63 -4.58 10.19 -3.59
CA LEU A 63 -4.89 10.07 -2.16
C LEU A 63 -5.01 11.47 -1.54
N SER A 64 -5.96 11.67 -0.63
CA SER A 64 -6.05 12.88 0.20
C SER A 64 -5.34 12.71 1.53
N SER A 65 -5.24 11.49 2.05
CA SER A 65 -4.53 11.26 3.32
C SER A 65 -4.15 9.81 3.54
N ILE A 66 -3.19 9.63 4.44
CA ILE A 66 -2.87 8.35 5.08
C ILE A 66 -2.88 8.54 6.59
N THR A 67 -3.52 7.61 7.30
CA THR A 67 -3.55 7.56 8.76
C THR A 67 -2.85 6.31 9.23
N VAL A 68 -1.91 6.48 10.14
CA VAL A 68 -1.23 5.37 10.82
C VAL A 68 -1.67 5.38 12.28
N ARG A 69 -2.11 4.23 12.78
CA ARG A 69 -2.35 4.03 14.21
C ARG A 69 -1.20 3.25 14.81
N GLY A 70 -0.54 3.83 15.81
CA GLY A 70 0.61 3.19 16.45
C GLY A 70 0.75 3.51 17.93
N ALA A 71 1.46 2.62 18.62
CA ALA A 71 1.96 2.80 19.98
C ALA A 71 3.26 1.99 20.14
N ALA A 72 3.24 0.90 20.91
CA ALA A 72 4.37 -0.03 21.02
C ALA A 72 4.61 -0.86 19.74
N ARG A 73 3.78 -0.68 18.71
CA ARG A 73 3.83 -1.26 17.37
C ARG A 73 2.89 -0.46 16.46
N ILE A 74 2.88 -0.76 15.17
CA ILE A 74 1.80 -0.34 14.27
C ILE A 74 0.58 -1.25 14.50
N ASP A 75 -0.59 -0.64 14.66
CA ASP A 75 -1.87 -1.32 14.88
C ASP A 75 -2.80 -1.22 13.66
N ALA A 76 -2.77 -0.11 12.91
CA ALA A 76 -3.55 0.04 11.68
C ALA A 76 -2.94 1.05 10.69
N VAL A 77 -3.31 0.90 9.42
CA VAL A 77 -3.07 1.86 8.35
C VAL A 77 -4.40 2.07 7.62
N SER A 78 -4.74 3.34 7.38
CA SER A 78 -5.93 3.74 6.64
C SER A 78 -5.55 4.72 5.54
N THR A 79 -6.02 4.52 4.31
CA THR A 79 -5.81 5.44 3.19
C THR A 79 -7.13 6.01 2.71
N HIS A 80 -7.12 7.29 2.33
CA HIS A 80 -8.28 7.97 1.76
C HIS A 80 -7.97 8.37 0.32
N VAL A 81 -8.78 7.85 -0.59
CA VAL A 81 -8.76 8.20 -2.02
C VAL A 81 -9.63 9.44 -2.21
N ALA A 82 -9.11 10.43 -2.92
CA ALA A 82 -9.82 11.67 -3.25
C ALA A 82 -10.46 11.60 -4.63
N THR A 83 -9.71 11.13 -5.62
CA THR A 83 -10.14 11.08 -7.01
C THR A 83 -9.88 9.69 -7.59
N PRO A 84 -10.64 9.22 -8.59
CA PRO A 84 -11.83 9.86 -9.17
C PRO A 84 -13.10 9.67 -8.33
N VAL A 85 -13.08 8.75 -7.36
CA VAL A 85 -14.21 8.45 -6.46
C VAL A 85 -13.67 8.29 -5.05
N GLU A 86 -14.30 8.96 -4.08
CA GLU A 86 -13.90 8.83 -2.69
C GLU A 86 -14.02 7.39 -2.19
N ALA A 87 -12.98 6.92 -1.52
CA ALA A 87 -12.95 5.63 -0.88
C ALA A 87 -12.02 5.67 0.34
N THR A 88 -12.34 4.85 1.33
CA THR A 88 -11.48 4.62 2.49
C THR A 88 -11.11 3.14 2.53
N TRP A 89 -9.81 2.87 2.65
CA TRP A 89 -9.29 1.52 2.83
C TRP A 89 -8.67 1.41 4.22
N ASP A 90 -9.25 0.58 5.07
CA ASP A 90 -8.90 0.45 6.48
C ASP A 90 -8.35 -0.94 6.77
N HIS A 91 -7.11 -1.01 7.26
CA HIS A 91 -6.44 -2.27 7.56
C HIS A 91 -5.87 -2.29 8.97
N GLY A 92 -6.14 -3.38 9.70
CA GLY A 92 -5.64 -3.59 11.05
C GLY A 92 -6.70 -3.41 12.15
N GLY A 93 -6.24 -3.08 13.36
CA GLY A 93 -7.07 -3.04 14.56
C GLY A 93 -7.38 -1.62 15.06
N ARG A 94 -8.19 -1.54 16.12
CA ARG A 94 -8.57 -0.26 16.76
C ARG A 94 -7.55 0.29 17.76
N GLY A 95 -6.41 -0.40 17.92
CA GLY A 95 -5.35 -0.01 18.85
C GLY A 95 -4.59 1.23 18.40
N GLY A 96 -3.61 1.63 19.21
CA GLY A 96 -2.72 2.76 18.92
C GLY A 96 -3.41 4.13 18.90
N THR A 97 -2.58 5.16 18.84
CA THR A 97 -2.99 6.55 18.59
C THR A 97 -2.88 6.84 17.09
N ALA A 98 -3.89 7.49 16.52
CA ALA A 98 -3.88 7.88 15.12
C ALA A 98 -3.02 9.12 14.88
N THR A 99 -2.19 9.05 13.85
CA THR A 99 -1.50 10.18 13.24
C THR A 99 -1.85 10.20 11.76
N THR A 100 -2.33 11.34 11.28
CA THR A 100 -2.77 11.52 9.89
C THR A 100 -1.84 12.47 9.16
N LEU A 101 -1.36 12.01 8.01
CA LEU A 101 -0.69 12.82 6.99
C LEU A 101 -1.74 13.21 5.95
N VAL A 102 -2.06 14.50 5.87
CA VAL A 102 -2.93 15.07 4.83
C VAL A 102 -2.06 15.48 3.67
N LEU A 103 -2.36 14.97 2.47
CA LEU A 103 -1.64 15.29 1.25
C LEU A 103 -2.21 16.55 0.61
N ASP A 104 -1.33 17.45 0.21
CA ASP A 104 -1.68 18.62 -0.58
C ASP A 104 -2.08 18.22 -2.01
N THR A 105 -2.58 19.18 -2.78
CA THR A 105 -2.93 18.93 -4.19
C THR A 105 -1.68 18.52 -4.96
N ASP A 106 -1.77 17.44 -5.73
CA ASP A 106 -0.68 16.82 -6.48
C ASP A 106 0.48 16.25 -5.63
N GLU A 107 0.38 16.29 -4.29
CA GLU A 107 1.34 15.61 -3.39
C GLU A 107 1.06 14.10 -3.38
N TYR A 108 2.12 13.30 -3.45
CA TYR A 108 1.99 11.84 -3.40
C TYR A 108 3.10 11.21 -2.56
N ILE A 109 2.82 10.00 -2.04
CA ILE A 109 3.79 9.21 -1.29
C ILE A 109 4.79 8.60 -2.29
N ASN A 110 6.09 8.82 -2.09
CA ASN A 110 7.15 8.37 -3.00
C ASN A 110 8.21 7.45 -2.35
N SER A 111 8.20 7.32 -1.02
CA SER A 111 8.97 6.29 -0.32
C SER A 111 8.32 5.86 1.00
N MET A 112 8.71 4.67 1.48
CA MET A 112 8.30 4.11 2.76
C MET A 112 9.50 3.47 3.45
N GLU A 113 9.65 3.75 4.75
CA GLU A 113 10.55 3.03 5.65
C GLU A 113 9.71 2.19 6.61
N ILE A 114 10.09 0.92 6.77
CA ILE A 114 9.36 -0.03 7.61
C ILE A 114 10.34 -0.83 8.46
N HIS A 115 10.07 -0.93 9.76
CA HIS A 115 10.80 -1.83 10.66
C HIS A 115 9.87 -2.88 11.23
N TRP A 116 10.25 -4.14 11.10
CA TRP A 116 9.51 -5.27 11.64
C TRP A 116 10.45 -6.18 12.43
N GLY A 117 9.88 -6.91 13.38
CA GLY A 117 10.66 -7.77 14.25
C GLY A 117 9.81 -8.76 15.01
N LYS A 118 10.48 -9.71 15.68
CA LYS A 118 9.82 -10.74 16.47
C LYS A 118 9.52 -10.24 17.89
N LYS A 119 8.27 -10.37 18.33
CA LYS A 119 7.85 -10.22 19.73
C LYS A 119 7.13 -11.48 20.17
N LYS A 120 7.72 -12.20 21.13
CA LYS A 120 7.32 -13.57 21.49
C LYS A 120 7.36 -14.48 20.26
N SER A 121 6.27 -15.16 19.92
CA SER A 121 6.18 -16.05 18.75
C SER A 121 5.74 -15.34 17.45
N HIS A 122 5.49 -14.03 17.47
CA HIS A 122 4.89 -13.32 16.33
C HIS A 122 5.80 -12.21 15.82
N ILE A 123 5.97 -12.13 14.51
CA ILE A 123 6.55 -10.96 13.83
C ILE A 123 5.48 -9.86 13.74
N ARG A 124 5.89 -8.62 13.99
CA ARG A 124 5.04 -7.43 13.96
C ARG A 124 5.79 -6.26 13.35
N VAL A 125 5.06 -5.33 12.76
CA VAL A 125 5.59 -4.04 12.31
C VAL A 125 5.64 -3.09 13.51
N PHE A 126 6.82 -2.53 13.77
CA PHE A 126 7.06 -1.62 14.90
C PHE A 126 7.17 -0.16 14.48
N TYR A 127 7.50 0.08 13.21
CA TYR A 127 7.70 1.41 12.67
C TYR A 127 7.24 1.46 11.22
N LEU A 128 6.61 2.58 10.88
CA LEU A 128 6.30 3.00 9.53
C LEU A 128 6.58 4.50 9.41
N LYS A 129 7.24 4.88 8.32
CA LYS A 129 7.38 6.26 7.88
C LYS A 129 7.08 6.32 6.40
N PHE A 130 6.25 7.26 6.00
CA PHE A 130 6.03 7.61 4.61
C PHE A 130 6.77 8.91 4.33
N THR A 131 7.38 9.02 3.15
CA THR A 131 7.91 10.27 2.64
C THR A 131 7.14 10.65 1.40
N THR A 132 6.83 11.94 1.25
CA THR A 132 6.08 12.45 0.10
C THR A 132 6.99 13.10 -0.94
N SER A 133 6.41 13.42 -2.11
CA SER A 133 7.03 14.27 -3.15
C SER A 133 7.58 15.58 -2.59
N ASP A 134 6.99 16.06 -1.50
CA ASP A 134 7.32 17.33 -0.87
C ASP A 134 8.33 17.17 0.28
N ALA A 135 8.88 15.96 0.42
CA ALA A 135 9.91 15.59 1.41
C ALA A 135 9.49 15.73 2.88
N ARG A 136 8.19 15.56 3.16
CA ARG A 136 7.63 15.49 4.52
C ARG A 136 7.57 14.05 5.04
#